data_AF-A0A7S3YEL6-F1
#
_entry.id   AF-A0A7S3YEL6-F1
#
_cell.length_a   1.000
_cell.length_b   1.000
_cell.length_c   1.000
_cell.angle_alpha   90.00
_cell.angle_beta   90.00
_cell.angle_gamma   90.00
#
_symmetry.space_group_name_H-M   'P 1'
#
loop_
_entity.id
_entity.type
_entity.pdbx_description
1 polymer ?
#
loop_
_entity_poly.entity_id
_entity_poly.type
_entity_poly.pdbx_seq_one_letter_code
_entity_poly.pdbx_strand_id
1 'polypeptide(L)'
;MGNASTREDFGDALEKITRDDIPPDDTDFWDSLWRIPSTAFDIFEMVSPDDVRKWLRERPGNLATLFTQGVAQLCQLVETPNASYFAQALTCVRMLTRLLPFMLESEDERFLEQLFWGTTMTVREEEGGGGGEGE
;
A
#
# COMPACT_ATOMS: atom_id res chain seq x y z
N MET A 1 -13.70 -9.74 -22.71
CA MET A 1 -12.47 -9.00 -23.11
C MET A 1 -11.91 -8.10 -22.00
N GLY A 2 -12.44 -8.10 -20.76
CA GLY A 2 -12.02 -7.14 -19.72
C GLY A 2 -10.94 -7.60 -18.72
N ASN A 3 -10.59 -8.89 -18.63
CA ASN A 3 -9.63 -9.37 -17.62
C ASN A 3 -8.16 -9.30 -18.05
N ALA A 4 -7.88 -9.27 -19.36
CA ALA A 4 -6.51 -9.20 -19.86
C ALA A 4 -5.89 -7.83 -19.58
N SER A 5 -6.64 -6.75 -19.87
CA SER A 5 -6.18 -5.38 -19.61
C SER A 5 -5.96 -5.10 -18.12
N THR A 6 -6.86 -5.56 -17.24
CA THR A 6 -6.68 -5.35 -15.78
C THR A 6 -5.45 -6.06 -15.22
N ARG A 7 -5.08 -7.20 -15.81
CA ARG A 7 -3.89 -7.95 -15.43
C ARG A 7 -2.62 -7.26 -15.93
N GLU A 8 -2.64 -6.72 -17.14
CA GLU A 8 -1.57 -5.87 -17.68
C GLU A 8 -1.38 -4.61 -16.84
N ASP A 9 -2.46 -3.88 -16.55
CA ASP A 9 -2.44 -2.67 -15.71
C ASP A 9 -1.83 -2.95 -14.32
N PHE A 10 -2.16 -4.11 -13.72
CA PHE A 10 -1.58 -4.51 -12.44
C PHE A 10 -0.08 -4.84 -12.59
N GLY A 11 0.30 -5.56 -13.65
CA GLY A 11 1.69 -5.86 -13.96
C GLY A 11 2.55 -4.60 -14.13
N ASP A 12 2.06 -3.61 -14.87
CA ASP A 12 2.74 -2.34 -15.07
C ASP A 12 2.93 -1.58 -13.75
N ALA A 13 1.93 -1.61 -12.87
CA ALA A 13 2.03 -1.01 -11.55
C ALA A 13 3.08 -1.71 -10.66
N LEU A 14 3.16 -3.05 -10.71
CA LEU A 14 4.18 -3.82 -10.01
C LEU A 14 5.59 -3.57 -10.56
N GLU A 15 5.72 -3.41 -11.89
CA GLU A 15 6.98 -3.03 -12.51
C GLU A 15 7.44 -1.66 -12.01
N LYS A 16 6.53 -0.67 -11.95
CA LYS A 16 6.82 0.66 -11.39
C LYS A 16 7.27 0.57 -9.93
N ILE A 17 6.58 -0.21 -9.08
CA ILE A 17 6.97 -0.44 -7.67
C ILE A 17 8.38 -1.04 -7.57
N THR A 18 8.74 -1.91 -8.51
CA THR A 18 10.04 -2.57 -8.54
C THR A 18 11.15 -1.63 -9.00
N ARG A 19 10.87 -0.79 -10.00
CA ARG A 19 11.89 -0.01 -10.70
C ARG A 19 12.11 1.36 -10.10
N ASP A 20 11.06 2.02 -9.63
CA ASP A 20 11.07 3.45 -9.30
C ASP A 20 10.81 3.66 -7.80
N ASP A 21 11.36 4.74 -7.21
CA ASP A 21 10.95 5.17 -5.86
C ASP A 21 9.68 6.01 -5.99
N ILE A 22 8.58 5.51 -5.45
CA ILE A 22 7.26 6.14 -5.58
C ILE A 22 6.98 6.94 -4.32
N PRO A 23 6.72 8.25 -4.42
CA PRO A 23 6.35 9.06 -3.26
C PRO A 23 5.11 8.50 -2.54
N PRO A 24 5.09 8.41 -1.19
CA PRO A 24 3.92 7.93 -0.46
C PRO A 24 2.65 8.77 -0.68
N ASP A 25 2.82 10.03 -1.08
CA ASP A 25 1.77 11.01 -1.38
C ASP A 25 1.38 11.06 -2.88
N ASP A 26 1.93 10.19 -3.74
CA ASP A 26 1.48 9.99 -5.12
C ASP A 26 0.12 9.27 -5.15
N THR A 27 -0.94 10.00 -4.76
CA THR A 27 -2.30 9.46 -4.65
C THR A 27 -2.81 8.95 -6.00
N ASP A 28 -2.39 9.54 -7.11
CA ASP A 28 -2.82 9.13 -8.44
C ASP A 28 -2.35 7.70 -8.75
N PHE A 29 -1.09 7.38 -8.45
CA PHE A 29 -0.58 6.02 -8.60
C PHE A 29 -1.23 5.04 -7.62
N TRP A 30 -1.22 5.38 -6.33
CA TRP A 30 -1.65 4.47 -5.28
C TRP A 30 -3.14 4.16 -5.36
N ASP A 31 -4.00 5.17 -5.54
CA ASP A 31 -5.44 4.95 -5.69
C ASP A 31 -5.76 4.14 -6.94
N SER A 32 -5.02 4.38 -8.04
CA SER A 32 -5.18 3.61 -9.26
C SER A 32 -4.89 2.12 -9.02
N LEU A 33 -3.77 1.79 -8.38
CA LEU A 33 -3.38 0.42 -8.04
C LEU A 33 -4.50 -0.33 -7.29
N TRP A 34 -5.06 0.28 -6.23
CA TRP A 34 -6.07 -0.36 -5.39
C TRP A 34 -7.43 -0.51 -6.07
N ARG A 35 -7.69 0.26 -7.13
CA ARG A 35 -8.91 0.16 -7.94
C ARG A 35 -8.83 -0.91 -9.03
N ILE A 36 -7.64 -1.43 -9.33
CA ILE A 36 -7.47 -2.49 -10.34
C ILE A 36 -8.21 -3.75 -9.84
N PRO A 37 -9.21 -4.25 -10.58
CA PRO A 37 -9.87 -5.49 -10.21
C PRO A 37 -8.89 -6.67 -10.29
N SER A 38 -8.62 -7.33 -9.17
CA SER A 38 -7.67 -8.45 -9.13
C SER A 38 -8.25 -9.64 -8.37
N THR A 39 -8.08 -10.84 -8.93
CA THR A 39 -8.42 -12.07 -8.23
C THR A 39 -7.31 -12.49 -7.28
N ALA A 40 -7.59 -13.45 -6.38
CA ALA A 40 -6.53 -14.04 -5.57
C ALA A 40 -5.46 -14.73 -6.43
N PHE A 41 -5.86 -15.37 -7.53
CA PHE A 41 -4.93 -16.02 -8.44
C PHE A 41 -3.98 -15.01 -9.07
N ASP A 42 -4.53 -13.91 -9.61
CA ASP A 42 -3.75 -12.84 -10.25
C ASP A 42 -2.70 -12.25 -9.29
N ILE A 43 -3.10 -11.90 -8.07
CA ILE A 43 -2.17 -11.31 -7.08
C ILE A 43 -1.06 -12.29 -6.70
N PHE A 44 -1.41 -13.56 -6.42
CA PHE A 44 -0.43 -14.53 -5.95
C PHE A 44 0.52 -14.99 -7.05
N GLU A 45 0.07 -14.95 -8.30
CA GLU A 45 0.90 -15.23 -9.47
C GLU A 45 1.84 -14.07 -9.81
N MET A 46 1.34 -12.82 -9.78
CA MET A 46 2.12 -11.65 -10.19
C MET A 46 3.00 -11.06 -9.10
N VAL A 47 2.63 -11.22 -7.83
CA VAL A 47 3.48 -10.85 -6.68
C VAL A 47 4.15 -12.12 -6.19
N SER A 48 5.37 -12.39 -6.64
CA SER A 48 6.14 -13.55 -6.16
C SER A 48 6.79 -13.26 -4.80
N PRO A 49 7.17 -14.30 -4.03
CA PRO A 49 7.95 -14.11 -2.81
C PRO A 49 9.26 -13.34 -3.03
N ASP A 50 9.90 -13.59 -4.18
CA ASP A 50 11.18 -12.97 -4.51
C ASP A 50 11.02 -11.49 -4.85
N ASP A 51 9.87 -11.09 -5.43
CA ASP A 51 9.53 -9.68 -5.62
C ASP A 51 9.39 -8.97 -4.27
N VAL A 52 8.68 -9.56 -3.31
CA VAL A 52 8.53 -8.94 -1.97
C VAL A 52 9.88 -8.80 -1.27
N ARG A 53 10.73 -9.83 -1.32
CA ARG A 53 12.10 -9.77 -0.78
C ARG A 53 12.97 -8.76 -1.51
N LYS A 54 12.76 -8.59 -2.82
CA LYS A 54 13.46 -7.57 -3.61
C LYS A 54 13.00 -6.17 -3.19
N TRP A 55 11.70 -5.93 -3.09
CA TRP A 55 11.17 -4.66 -2.61
C TRP A 55 11.62 -4.34 -1.19
N LEU A 56 11.66 -5.33 -0.30
CA LEU A 56 12.15 -5.15 1.05
C LEU A 56 13.61 -4.65 1.08
N ARG A 57 14.46 -5.14 0.17
CA ARG A 57 15.89 -4.77 0.09
C ARG A 57 16.15 -3.50 -0.70
N GLU A 58 15.46 -3.32 -1.82
CA GLU A 58 15.77 -2.30 -2.83
C GLU A 58 14.78 -1.13 -2.80
N ARG A 59 13.53 -1.37 -2.37
CA ARG A 59 12.42 -0.42 -2.38
C ARG A 59 11.61 -0.44 -1.07
N PRO A 60 12.23 -0.38 0.12
CA PRO A 60 11.54 -0.55 1.40
C PRO A 60 10.45 0.51 1.64
N GLY A 61 10.63 1.73 1.10
CA GLY A 61 9.62 2.80 1.16
C GLY A 61 8.34 2.47 0.38
N ASN A 62 8.46 1.90 -0.82
CA ASN A 62 7.31 1.46 -1.60
C ASN A 62 6.58 0.32 -0.87
N LEU A 63 7.33 -0.65 -0.33
CA LEU A 63 6.75 -1.78 0.41
C LEU A 63 6.04 -1.33 1.69
N ALA A 64 6.63 -0.39 2.43
CA ALA A 64 6.02 0.23 3.60
C ALA A 64 4.71 0.95 3.22
N THR A 65 4.71 1.70 2.11
CA THR A 65 3.51 2.41 1.62
C THR A 65 2.42 1.44 1.20
N LEU A 66 2.75 0.40 0.43
CA LEU A 66 1.82 -0.68 0.05
C LEU A 66 1.14 -1.31 1.27
N PHE A 67 1.95 -1.66 2.28
CA PHE A 67 1.45 -2.29 3.49
C PHE A 67 0.56 -1.35 4.29
N THR A 68 1.03 -0.14 4.58
CA THR A 68 0.31 0.84 5.41
C THR A 68 -0.98 1.31 4.76
N GLN A 69 -0.98 1.59 3.45
CA GLN A 69 -2.21 1.96 2.73
C GLN A 69 -3.21 0.80 2.65
N GLY A 70 -2.75 -0.44 2.46
CA GLY A 70 -3.62 -1.61 2.47
C GLY A 70 -4.34 -1.77 3.81
N VAL A 71 -3.63 -1.54 4.93
CA VAL A 71 -4.23 -1.53 6.27
C VAL A 71 -5.19 -0.35 6.45
N ALA A 72 -4.77 0.87 6.08
CA ALA A 72 -5.59 2.07 6.23
C ALA A 72 -6.92 1.98 5.47
N GLN A 73 -6.91 1.45 4.26
CA GLN A 73 -8.13 1.21 3.48
C GLN A 73 -9.06 0.23 4.18
N LEU A 74 -8.54 -0.85 4.76
CA LEU A 74 -9.38 -1.79 5.52
C LEU A 74 -10.02 -1.12 6.74
N CYS A 75 -9.27 -0.28 7.47
CA CYS A 75 -9.83 0.48 8.59
C CYS A 75 -10.98 1.40 8.12
N GLN A 76 -10.76 2.17 7.05
CA GLN A 76 -11.79 3.07 6.50
C GLN A 76 -13.05 2.31 6.03
N LEU A 77 -12.86 1.16 5.37
CA LEU A 77 -13.96 0.36 4.85
C LEU A 77 -14.80 -0.29 5.96
N VAL A 78 -14.20 -0.62 7.10
CA VAL A 78 -14.93 -1.13 8.28
C VAL A 78 -15.76 -0.02 8.92
N GLU A 79 -15.25 1.22 8.96
CA GLU A 79 -15.99 2.37 9.49
C GLU A 79 -17.19 2.75 8.61
N THR A 80 -17.05 2.66 7.28
CA THR A 80 -18.11 3.01 6.33
C THR A 80 -18.34 1.87 5.31
N PRO A 81 -19.03 0.79 5.71
CA PRO A 81 -19.20 -0.37 4.85
C PRO A 81 -20.09 -0.06 3.65
N ASN A 82 -19.53 -0.21 2.44
CA ASN A 82 -20.26 -0.08 1.18
C ASN A 82 -19.86 -1.21 0.22
N ALA A 83 -20.87 -1.93 -0.28
CA ALA A 83 -20.71 -3.10 -1.14
C ALA A 83 -19.90 -2.83 -2.42
N SER A 84 -19.91 -1.59 -2.91
CA SER A 84 -19.11 -1.17 -4.07
C SER A 84 -17.60 -1.32 -3.85
N TYR A 85 -17.14 -1.34 -2.59
CA TYR A 85 -15.73 -1.45 -2.25
C TYR A 85 -15.31 -2.84 -1.73
N PHE A 86 -16.22 -3.82 -1.69
CA PHE A 86 -15.87 -5.16 -1.19
C PHE A 86 -14.81 -5.85 -2.04
N ALA A 87 -14.79 -5.60 -3.36
CA ALA A 87 -13.73 -6.10 -4.23
C ALA A 87 -12.36 -5.51 -3.85
N GLN A 88 -12.30 -4.19 -3.63
CA GLN A 88 -11.10 -3.48 -3.17
C GLN A 88 -10.65 -3.97 -1.78
N ALA A 89 -11.57 -4.19 -0.85
CA ALA A 89 -11.28 -4.78 0.46
C ALA A 89 -10.58 -6.15 0.31
N LEU A 90 -11.11 -7.02 -0.56
CA LEU A 90 -10.51 -8.32 -0.83
C LEU A 90 -9.13 -8.20 -1.48
N THR A 91 -8.91 -7.25 -2.38
CA THR A 91 -7.59 -6.94 -2.93
C THR A 91 -6.61 -6.54 -1.83
N CYS A 92 -7.00 -5.65 -0.91
CA CYS A 92 -6.19 -5.25 0.24
C CYS A 92 -5.80 -6.47 1.11
N VAL A 93 -6.77 -7.30 1.50
CA VAL A 93 -6.51 -8.50 2.31
C VAL A 93 -5.56 -9.47 1.60
N ARG A 94 -5.76 -9.69 0.29
CA ARG A 94 -4.90 -10.58 -0.51
C ARG A 94 -3.48 -10.07 -0.62
N MET A 95 -3.31 -8.77 -0.88
CA MET A 95 -1.99 -8.12 -0.90
C MET A 95 -1.32 -8.24 0.46
N LEU A 96 -1.97 -7.87 1.56
CA LEU A 96 -1.39 -7.97 2.90
C LEU A 96 -0.99 -9.41 3.26
N THR A 97 -1.83 -10.39 2.91
CA THR A 97 -1.53 -11.83 3.11
C THR A 97 -0.31 -12.26 2.29
N ARG A 98 -0.11 -11.66 1.12
CA ARG A 98 1.02 -11.96 0.24
C ARG A 98 2.31 -11.29 0.70
N LEU A 99 2.24 -10.06 1.22
CA LEU A 99 3.40 -9.28 1.64
C LEU A 99 3.93 -9.70 3.01
N LEU A 100 3.04 -9.82 4.00
CA LEU A 100 3.41 -9.91 5.42
C LEU A 100 4.39 -11.04 5.75
N PRO A 101 4.23 -12.29 5.25
CA PRO A 101 5.15 -13.37 5.59
C PRO A 101 6.60 -13.06 5.21
N PHE A 102 6.81 -12.44 4.04
CA PHE A 102 8.15 -12.15 3.52
C PHE A 102 8.74 -10.87 4.11
N MET A 103 7.90 -9.95 4.57
CA MET A 103 8.35 -8.79 5.36
C MET A 103 8.92 -9.24 6.71
N LEU A 104 8.30 -10.24 7.33
CA LEU A 104 8.75 -10.81 8.61
C LEU A 104 10.01 -11.67 8.48
N GLU A 105 10.49 -11.94 7.26
CA GLU A 105 11.82 -12.54 7.04
C GLU A 105 12.96 -11.51 7.21
N SER A 106 12.66 -10.21 7.34
CA SER A 106 13.67 -9.16 7.49
C SER A 106 14.48 -9.30 8.79
N GLU A 107 15.81 -9.20 8.69
CA GLU A 107 16.70 -9.05 9.86
C GLU A 107 16.82 -7.59 10.34
N ASP A 108 16.24 -6.63 9.59
CA ASP A 108 16.20 -5.22 10.01
C ASP A 108 15.06 -4.98 11.00
N GLU A 109 15.34 -5.21 12.29
CA GLU A 109 14.39 -4.99 13.38
C GLU A 109 13.90 -3.54 13.46
N ARG A 110 14.75 -2.56 13.16
CA ARG A 110 14.37 -1.14 13.24
C ARG A 110 13.34 -0.78 12.19
N PHE A 111 13.52 -1.28 10.97
CA PHE A 111 12.53 -1.11 9.91
C PHE A 111 11.18 -1.72 10.32
N LEU A 112 11.16 -2.95 10.86
CA LEU A 112 9.92 -3.60 11.27
C LEU A 112 9.27 -2.89 12.47
N GLU A 113 10.07 -2.46 13.45
CA GLU A 113 9.62 -1.66 14.59
C GLU A 113 8.92 -0.39 14.13
N GLN A 114 9.57 0.37 13.25
CA GLN A 114 9.04 1.60 12.70
C GLN A 114 7.80 1.35 11.83
N LEU A 115 7.78 0.28 11.04
CA LEU A 115 6.69 0.00 10.12
C LEU A 115 5.40 -0.41 10.83
N PHE A 116 5.49 -1.31 11.82
CA PHE A 116 4.29 -1.88 12.46
C PHE A 116 3.87 -1.12 13.74
N TRP A 117 4.82 -0.51 14.45
CA TRP A 117 4.55 0.17 15.73
C TRP A 117 5.03 1.62 15.75
N GLY A 118 5.66 2.10 14.68
CA GLY A 118 6.06 3.49 14.58
C GLY A 118 4.84 4.40 14.65
N THR A 119 4.94 5.42 15.50
CA THR A 119 3.95 6.51 15.54
C THR A 119 4.29 7.50 14.44
N THR A 120 4.26 7.06 13.17
CA THR A 120 4.22 8.01 12.06
C THR A 120 2.90 8.74 12.22
N MET A 121 2.95 9.95 12.78
CA MET A 121 1.80 10.81 12.93
C MET A 121 1.16 11.00 11.55
N THR A 122 0.13 10.23 11.27
CA THR A 122 -0.98 10.67 10.42
C THR A 122 -1.87 11.58 11.28
N VAL A 123 -1.25 12.58 11.92
CA VAL A 123 -1.96 13.70 12.52
C VAL A 123 -1.86 14.80 11.48
N ARG A 124 -2.99 15.04 10.80
CA ARG A 124 -3.29 16.36 10.26
C ARG A 124 -3.11 17.35 11.41
N GLU A 125 -2.07 18.16 11.38
CA GLU A 125 -2.07 19.40 12.14
C GLU A 125 -2.44 20.52 11.17
N GLU A 126 -3.62 21.06 11.43
CA GLU A 126 -4.12 22.30 10.88
C GLU A 126 -3.07 23.40 11.14
N GLU A 127 -2.47 23.95 10.08
CA GLU A 127 -1.87 25.29 10.16
C GLU A 127 -3.00 26.35 10.19
N GLY A 128 -3.80 26.31 11.25
CA GLY A 128 -4.70 27.38 11.66
C GLY A 128 -4.01 28.23 12.72
N GLY A 129 -3.03 29.02 12.30
CA GLY A 129 -2.26 29.90 13.18
C GLY A 129 -3.14 30.84 13.99
N GLY A 130 -3.20 30.60 15.30
CA GLY A 130 -3.81 31.50 16.28
C GLY A 130 -2.75 32.25 17.08
N GLY A 131 -2.84 33.59 17.06
CA GLY A 131 -2.15 34.52 17.95
C GLY A 131 -0.84 35.06 17.36
N GLY A 132 -0.59 36.35 17.23
CA GLY A 132 -1.27 37.56 17.69
C GLY A 132 -0.31 38.74 17.49
N GLU A 133 -0.82 39.94 17.73
CA GLU A 133 -0.08 41.20 17.94
C GLU A 133 0.41 41.95 16.68
N GLY A 134 -0.22 43.10 16.42
CA GLY A 134 0.16 44.07 15.41
C GLY A 134 -0.78 45.26 15.38
N GLU A 135 -0.57 46.18 16.34
CA GLU A 135 -0.97 47.61 16.42
C GLU A 135 -2.46 48.01 16.47
#